data_AF-A0A7V0S4P2-F1
#
_entry.id   AF-A0A7V0S4P2-F1
#
_cell.length_a   1.000
_cell.length_b   1.000
_cell.length_c   1.000
_cell.angle_alpha   90.00
_cell.angle_beta   90.00
_cell.angle_gamma   90.00
#
_symmetry.space_group_name_H-M   'P 1'
#
loop_
_entity.id
_entity.type
_entity.pdbx_description
1 polymer ?
#
loop_
_entity_poly.entity_id
_entity_poly.type
_entity_poly.pdbx_seq_one_letter_code
_entity_poly.pdbx_strand_id
1 'polypeptide(L)'
;MRNRFSTLKVVFGSLGSLLIVLAGFLGLPFLIVIYNGAFKENISLLLAFGVPIVISLILGLILRKLYRPDTLNSTQAMLIFALGWLGFSAIEALTQWIGGLGILTFFLAISVRGVGAHWLFGAESHKIDLGRPVPGLANTLAILWGIYSAFTIVILLGLYISGMSLFDSVCKSFTALSTGGFSPHDASIEYYLLSGFKYYIWI
;
A
#
# COMPACT_ATOMS: atom_id res chain seq x y z
N MET A 1 6.26 24.29 29.88
CA MET A 1 6.35 23.40 28.70
C MET A 1 5.05 22.60 28.61
N ARG A 2 4.26 22.73 27.53
CA ARG A 2 2.93 22.09 27.44
C ARG A 2 3.08 20.66 26.89
N ASN A 3 2.59 19.66 27.63
CA ASN A 3 2.91 18.24 27.40
C ASN A 3 2.57 17.76 25.98
N ARG A 4 3.58 17.33 25.21
CA ARG A 4 3.41 16.68 23.89
C ARG A 4 2.47 15.47 23.93
N PHE A 5 2.39 14.81 25.08
CA PHE A 5 1.51 13.67 25.32
C PHE A 5 0.00 13.99 25.29
N SER A 6 -0.45 15.24 25.48
CA SER A 6 -1.89 15.54 25.32
C SER A 6 -2.30 15.57 23.85
N THR A 7 -1.46 16.11 22.97
CA THR A 7 -1.72 16.15 21.52
C THR A 7 -1.93 14.75 20.94
N LEU A 8 -1.07 13.77 21.31
CA LEU A 8 -1.23 12.38 20.87
C LEU A 8 -2.56 11.77 21.31
N LYS A 9 -3.00 12.03 22.55
CA LYS A 9 -4.31 11.54 23.03
C LYS A 9 -5.46 12.08 22.18
N VAL A 10 -5.46 13.37 21.86
CA VAL A 10 -6.50 13.98 21.01
C VAL A 10 -6.50 13.36 19.61
N VAL A 11 -5.33 13.14 19.00
CA VAL A 11 -5.20 12.48 17.68
C VAL A 11 -5.86 11.09 17.71
N PHE A 12 -5.51 10.23 18.67
CA PHE A 12 -6.07 8.88 18.77
C PHE A 12 -7.58 8.86 19.08
N GLY A 13 -8.09 9.81 19.86
CA GLY A 13 -9.53 9.95 20.15
C GLY A 13 -10.35 10.38 18.92
N SER A 14 -9.82 11.32 18.12
CA SER A 14 -10.41 11.71 16.83
C SER A 14 -10.38 10.56 15.82
N LEU A 15 -9.26 9.83 15.72
CA LEU A 15 -9.13 8.67 14.84
C LEU A 15 -10.14 7.57 15.21
N GLY A 16 -10.32 7.28 16.51
CA GLY A 16 -11.33 6.33 16.98
C GLY A 16 -12.76 6.73 16.62
N SER A 17 -13.06 8.03 16.59
CA SER A 17 -14.36 8.55 16.17
C SER A 17 -14.58 8.41 14.65
N LEU A 18 -13.55 8.65 13.83
CA LEU A 18 -13.58 8.43 12.38
C LEU A 18 -13.80 6.95 12.02
N LEU A 19 -13.13 6.01 12.72
CA LEU A 19 -13.30 4.57 12.50
C LEU A 19 -14.74 4.08 12.77
N ILE A 20 -15.43 4.66 13.76
CA ILE A 20 -16.85 4.36 14.03
C ILE A 20 -17.74 4.86 12.87
N VAL A 21 -17.46 6.05 12.32
CA VAL A 21 -18.21 6.58 11.16
C VAL A 21 -17.95 5.74 9.91
N LEU A 22 -16.70 5.33 9.65
CA LEU A 22 -16.33 4.44 8.55
C LEU A 22 -17.08 3.10 8.63
N ALA A 23 -17.16 2.49 9.82
CA ALA A 23 -17.91 1.26 10.03
C ALA A 23 -19.41 1.43 9.74
N GLY A 24 -19.98 2.61 10.01
CA GLY A 24 -21.34 2.96 9.62
C GLY A 24 -21.54 3.01 8.11
N PHE A 25 -20.64 3.67 7.38
CA PHE A 25 -20.67 3.71 5.90
C PHE A 25 -20.52 2.33 5.27
N LEU A 26 -19.59 1.49 5.79
CA LEU A 26 -19.42 0.11 5.35
C LEU A 26 -20.64 -0.79 5.65
N GLY A 27 -21.52 -0.38 6.58
CA GLY A 27 -22.81 -1.02 6.80
C GLY A 27 -23.75 -0.96 5.60
N LEU A 28 -23.64 0.06 4.73
CA LEU A 28 -24.51 0.23 3.56
C LEU A 28 -24.33 -0.90 2.51
N PRO A 29 -23.12 -1.21 1.99
CA PRO A 29 -22.94 -2.35 1.10
C PRO A 29 -23.24 -3.69 1.79
N PHE A 30 -23.01 -3.82 3.10
CA PHE A 30 -23.40 -5.01 3.85
C PHE A 30 -24.93 -5.23 3.89
N LEU A 31 -25.71 -4.17 4.04
CA LEU A 31 -27.19 -4.21 3.93
C LEU A 31 -27.67 -4.58 2.52
N ILE A 32 -26.94 -4.20 1.47
CA ILE A 32 -27.24 -4.61 0.09
C ILE A 32 -26.96 -6.11 -0.11
N VAL A 33 -25.85 -6.62 0.44
CA VAL A 33 -25.53 -8.06 0.46
C VAL A 33 -26.58 -8.87 1.23
N ILE A 34 -27.12 -8.31 2.33
CA ILE A 34 -28.26 -8.87 3.07
C ILE A 34 -29.51 -8.95 2.18
N TYR A 35 -29.89 -7.84 1.55
CA TYR A 35 -31.14 -7.73 0.79
C TYR A 35 -31.17 -8.63 -0.45
N ASN A 36 -30.05 -8.71 -1.17
CA ASN A 36 -29.93 -9.53 -2.39
C ASN A 36 -29.83 -11.04 -2.13
N GLY A 37 -29.88 -11.50 -0.88
CA GLY A 37 -29.84 -12.94 -0.55
C GLY A 37 -28.50 -13.64 -0.80
N ALA A 38 -27.46 -12.88 -1.17
CA ALA A 38 -26.11 -13.36 -1.52
C ALA A 38 -25.43 -14.19 -0.40
N PHE A 39 -25.96 -14.11 0.81
CA PHE A 39 -25.67 -15.00 1.94
C PHE A 39 -25.65 -16.50 1.60
N LYS A 40 -26.53 -16.98 0.71
CA LYS A 40 -26.64 -18.41 0.41
C LYS A 40 -25.54 -18.94 -0.50
N GLU A 41 -24.91 -18.09 -1.31
CA GLU A 41 -23.95 -18.55 -2.32
C GLU A 41 -22.49 -18.26 -1.96
N ASN A 42 -22.19 -17.20 -1.20
CA ASN A 42 -20.81 -16.79 -0.95
C ASN A 42 -20.56 -16.30 0.49
N ILE A 43 -20.17 -17.23 1.37
CA ILE A 43 -19.77 -16.92 2.75
C ILE A 43 -18.55 -15.99 2.81
N SER A 44 -17.69 -16.04 1.79
CA SER A 44 -16.52 -15.16 1.63
C SER A 44 -16.91 -13.67 1.50
N LEU A 45 -18.05 -13.35 0.88
CA LEU A 45 -18.52 -11.96 0.78
C LEU A 45 -18.99 -11.44 2.15
N LEU A 46 -19.70 -12.27 2.93
CA LEU A 46 -20.08 -11.93 4.30
C LEU A 46 -18.85 -11.61 5.15
N LEU A 47 -17.82 -12.45 5.10
CA LEU A 47 -16.58 -12.23 5.86
C LEU A 47 -15.80 -11.01 5.35
N ALA A 48 -15.73 -10.79 4.03
CA ALA A 48 -15.03 -9.66 3.44
C ALA A 48 -15.58 -8.29 3.87
N PHE A 49 -16.89 -8.17 4.11
CA PHE A 49 -17.50 -6.93 4.61
C PHE A 49 -17.67 -6.92 6.13
N GLY A 50 -18.09 -8.04 6.74
CA GLY A 50 -18.36 -8.15 8.17
C GLY A 50 -17.12 -8.02 9.04
N VAL A 51 -15.98 -8.61 8.65
CA VAL A 51 -14.74 -8.55 9.44
C VAL A 51 -14.20 -7.11 9.54
N PRO A 52 -14.06 -6.33 8.44
CA PRO A 52 -13.66 -4.92 8.53
C PRO A 52 -14.62 -4.04 9.35
N ILE A 53 -15.94 -4.25 9.24
CA ILE A 53 -16.94 -3.50 10.02
C ILE A 53 -16.72 -3.74 11.52
N VAL A 54 -16.63 -5.01 11.93
CA VAL A 54 -16.46 -5.39 13.34
C VAL A 54 -15.12 -4.90 13.90
N ILE A 55 -14.02 -5.06 13.15
CA ILE A 55 -12.70 -4.56 13.56
C ILE A 55 -12.72 -3.04 13.72
N SER A 56 -13.29 -2.30 12.75
CA SER A 56 -13.35 -0.83 12.79
C SER A 56 -14.19 -0.31 13.95
N LEU A 57 -15.33 -0.97 14.25
CA LEU A 57 -16.17 -0.66 15.41
C LEU A 57 -15.44 -0.92 16.73
N ILE A 58 -14.86 -2.11 16.90
CA ILE A 58 -14.16 -2.48 18.15
C ILE A 58 -12.96 -1.56 18.38
N LEU A 59 -12.10 -1.38 17.37
CA LEU A 59 -10.91 -0.54 17.46
C LEU A 59 -11.29 0.94 17.69
N GLY A 60 -12.31 1.44 16.97
CA GLY A 60 -12.81 2.80 17.12
C GLY A 60 -13.38 3.08 18.52
N LEU A 61 -14.17 2.15 19.06
CA LEU A 61 -14.71 2.24 20.42
C LEU A 61 -13.61 2.15 21.50
N ILE A 62 -12.62 1.28 21.32
CA ILE A 62 -11.45 1.17 22.22
C ILE A 62 -10.67 2.49 22.22
N LEU A 63 -10.30 3.02 21.05
CA LEU A 63 -9.57 4.27 20.91
C LEU A 63 -10.34 5.45 21.53
N ARG A 64 -11.65 5.57 21.24
CA ARG A 64 -12.51 6.63 21.79
C ARG A 64 -12.70 6.53 23.32
N LYS A 65 -12.68 5.32 23.89
CA LYS A 65 -12.80 5.10 25.34
C LYS A 65 -11.47 5.33 26.07
N LEU A 66 -10.35 4.94 25.48
CA LEU A 66 -8.99 5.10 26.03
C LEU A 66 -8.50 6.56 25.92
N TYR A 67 -8.93 7.26 24.86
CA TYR A 67 -8.52 8.62 24.54
C TYR A 67 -9.74 9.54 24.36
N ARG A 68 -10.32 9.98 25.48
CA ARG A 68 -11.30 11.08 25.45
C ARG A 68 -10.61 12.37 24.99
N PRO A 69 -11.08 13.04 23.93
CA PRO A 69 -10.48 14.29 23.48
C PRO A 69 -10.89 15.43 24.42
N ASP A 70 -9.90 16.13 24.96
CA ASP A 70 -10.08 17.47 25.53
C ASP A 70 -10.40 18.49 24.40
N THR A 71 -10.75 19.73 24.77
CA THR A 71 -11.17 20.76 23.81
C THR A 71 -10.17 20.95 22.65
N LEU A 72 -10.67 20.71 21.43
CA LEU A 72 -9.89 20.79 20.19
C LEU A 72 -9.36 22.21 19.99
N ASN A 73 -8.04 22.36 20.09
CA ASN A 73 -7.35 23.61 19.77
C ASN A 73 -7.06 23.63 18.26
N SER A 74 -7.24 24.76 17.57
CA SER A 74 -7.14 24.82 16.10
C SER A 74 -5.81 24.30 15.55
N THR A 75 -4.70 24.55 16.26
CA THR A 75 -3.37 24.02 15.94
C THR A 75 -3.29 22.48 16.04
N GLN A 76 -4.02 21.87 16.98
CA GLN A 76 -4.05 20.40 17.11
C GLN A 76 -4.88 19.79 15.98
N ALA A 77 -5.99 20.43 15.58
CA ALA A 77 -6.77 20.01 14.42
C ALA A 77 -5.91 20.06 13.13
N MET A 78 -5.21 21.17 12.88
CA MET A 78 -4.29 21.30 11.74
C MET A 78 -3.21 20.21 11.72
N LEU A 79 -2.60 19.89 12.87
CA LEU A 79 -1.62 18.81 12.97
C LEU A 79 -2.22 17.42 12.72
N ILE A 80 -3.45 17.15 13.18
CA ILE A 80 -4.17 15.89 12.91
C ILE A 80 -4.41 15.73 11.40
N PHE A 81 -4.92 16.77 10.73
CA PHE A 81 -5.15 16.71 9.28
C PHE A 81 -3.84 16.55 8.49
N ALA A 82 -2.80 17.32 8.81
CA ALA A 82 -1.51 17.24 8.11
C ALA A 82 -0.82 15.87 8.28
N LEU A 83 -0.77 15.35 9.50
CA LEU A 83 -0.16 14.02 9.76
C LEU A 83 -1.03 12.88 9.22
N GLY A 84 -2.35 13.03 9.26
CA GLY A 84 -3.29 12.06 8.70
C GLY A 84 -3.12 11.90 7.19
N TRP A 85 -3.01 13.02 6.46
CA TRP A 85 -2.77 13.01 5.01
C TRP A 85 -1.46 12.31 4.66
N LEU A 86 -0.34 12.75 5.23
CA LEU A 86 0.98 12.16 4.98
C LEU A 86 1.04 10.67 5.33
N GLY A 87 0.40 10.26 6.43
CA GLY A 87 0.31 8.86 6.82
C GLY A 87 -0.49 8.01 5.83
N PHE A 88 -1.64 8.51 5.36
CA PHE A 88 -2.49 7.80 4.42
C PHE A 88 -1.82 7.61 3.06
N SER A 89 -1.30 8.69 2.45
CA SER A 89 -0.62 8.61 1.15
C SER A 89 0.64 7.75 1.17
N ALA A 90 1.34 7.69 2.31
CA ALA A 90 2.49 6.79 2.48
C ALA A 90 2.06 5.30 2.50
N ILE A 91 0.94 4.97 3.15
CA ILE A 91 0.42 3.58 3.21
C ILE A 91 -0.05 3.13 1.83
N GLU A 92 -0.70 3.99 1.06
CA GLU A 92 -1.15 3.67 -0.31
C GLU A 92 0.05 3.42 -1.24
N ALA A 93 1.05 4.31 -1.24
CA ALA A 93 2.28 4.12 -2.02
C ALA A 93 3.04 2.83 -1.61
N LEU A 94 3.13 2.54 -0.31
CA LEU A 94 3.81 1.33 0.20
C LEU A 94 3.05 0.04 -0.17
N THR A 95 1.72 0.02 -0.07
CA THR A 95 0.93 -1.17 -0.44
C THR A 95 0.98 -1.43 -1.95
N GLN A 96 1.08 -0.40 -2.78
CA GLN A 96 1.39 -0.55 -4.20
C GLN A 96 2.79 -1.15 -4.41
N TRP A 97 3.85 -0.57 -3.86
CA TRP A 97 5.22 -1.11 -4.00
C TRP A 97 5.37 -2.58 -3.56
N ILE A 98 4.75 -2.94 -2.43
CA ILE A 98 4.70 -4.34 -1.96
C ILE A 98 3.87 -5.21 -2.91
N GLY A 99 2.76 -4.71 -3.44
CA GLY A 99 1.90 -5.41 -4.40
C GLY A 99 2.58 -5.68 -5.75
N GLY A 100 3.27 -4.68 -6.31
CA GLY A 100 4.03 -4.78 -7.56
C GLY A 100 5.18 -5.79 -7.47
N LEU A 101 5.89 -5.84 -6.34
CA LEU A 101 6.87 -6.91 -6.11
C LEU A 101 6.19 -8.27 -5.80
N GLY A 102 5.07 -8.25 -5.08
CA GLY A 102 4.30 -9.45 -4.73
C GLY A 102 3.79 -10.21 -5.95
N ILE A 103 3.27 -9.52 -6.96
CA ILE A 103 2.79 -10.16 -8.19
C ILE A 103 3.94 -10.80 -8.98
N LEU A 104 5.10 -10.12 -9.12
CA LEU A 104 6.28 -10.66 -9.81
C LEU A 104 6.83 -11.92 -9.11
N THR A 105 6.93 -11.88 -7.78
CA THR A 105 7.43 -13.02 -6.99
C THR A 105 6.45 -14.21 -6.98
N PHE A 106 5.14 -13.95 -7.00
CA PHE A 106 4.10 -14.96 -7.16
C PHE A 106 4.15 -15.66 -8.53
N PHE A 107 4.26 -14.90 -9.63
CA PHE A 107 4.43 -15.46 -10.98
C PHE A 107 5.67 -16.35 -11.07
N LEU A 108 6.81 -15.92 -10.51
CA LEU A 108 8.03 -16.72 -10.46
C LEU A 108 7.82 -18.05 -9.72
N ALA A 109 7.19 -18.00 -8.54
CA ALA A 109 6.93 -19.17 -7.70
C ALA A 109 6.01 -20.21 -8.38
N ILE A 110 5.04 -19.75 -9.18
CA ILE A 110 4.19 -20.62 -10.01
C ILE A 110 4.98 -21.17 -11.21
N SER A 111 5.73 -20.33 -11.92
CA SER A 111 6.48 -20.72 -13.12
C SER A 111 7.47 -21.85 -12.84
N VAL A 112 8.19 -21.79 -11.71
CA VAL A 112 9.11 -22.85 -11.28
C VAL A 112 8.40 -24.20 -11.02
N ARG A 113 7.10 -24.19 -10.68
CA ARG A 113 6.29 -25.41 -10.50
C ARG A 113 5.61 -25.89 -11.79
N GLY A 114 5.31 -24.99 -12.73
CA GLY A 114 4.44 -25.29 -13.88
C GLY A 114 5.14 -25.55 -15.22
N VAL A 115 6.38 -25.09 -15.43
CA VAL A 115 6.97 -24.98 -16.78
C VAL A 115 7.37 -26.32 -17.43
N GLY A 116 7.76 -27.35 -16.67
CA GLY A 116 8.06 -28.70 -17.20
C GLY A 116 9.28 -28.87 -18.12
N ALA A 117 9.77 -27.79 -18.77
CA ALA A 117 10.81 -27.80 -19.80
C ALA A 117 12.16 -28.43 -19.40
N HIS A 118 12.39 -28.63 -18.10
CA HIS A 118 13.50 -29.41 -17.55
C HIS A 118 13.58 -30.84 -18.11
N TRP A 119 12.47 -31.42 -18.58
CA TRP A 119 12.44 -32.72 -19.25
C TRP A 119 12.88 -32.66 -20.73
N LEU A 120 12.67 -31.53 -21.42
CA LEU A 120 13.10 -31.33 -22.82
C LEU A 120 14.59 -31.00 -22.91
N PHE A 121 15.10 -30.10 -22.06
CA PHE A 121 16.53 -29.77 -22.05
C PHE A 121 17.43 -30.96 -21.64
N GLY A 122 16.89 -31.93 -20.90
CA GLY A 122 17.60 -33.18 -20.59
C GLY A 122 17.63 -34.21 -21.73
N ALA A 123 16.87 -34.01 -22.81
CA ALA A 123 16.77 -34.96 -23.92
C ALA A 123 17.83 -34.74 -25.02
N GLU A 124 18.33 -33.51 -25.19
CA GLU A 124 19.30 -33.18 -26.26
C GLU A 124 20.78 -33.27 -25.84
N SER A 125 21.10 -33.18 -24.54
CA SER A 125 22.49 -33.13 -24.06
C SER A 125 23.01 -34.46 -23.51
N HIS A 126 23.94 -35.10 -24.21
CA HIS A 126 24.70 -36.25 -23.70
C HIS A 126 25.61 -35.85 -22.53
N LYS A 127 25.37 -36.45 -21.35
CA LYS A 127 26.32 -36.63 -20.23
C LYS A 127 27.38 -35.53 -20.03
N ILE A 128 26.94 -34.33 -19.68
CA ILE A 128 27.75 -33.44 -18.83
C ILE A 128 26.88 -33.07 -17.63
N ASP A 129 27.30 -33.51 -16.45
CA ASP A 129 26.70 -33.10 -15.18
C ASP A 129 27.15 -31.67 -14.86
N LEU A 130 26.60 -30.70 -15.60
CA LEU A 130 26.74 -29.28 -15.29
C LEU A 130 26.00 -29.02 -13.98
N GLY A 131 26.75 -29.12 -12.87
CA GLY A 131 26.27 -28.84 -11.52
C GLY A 131 25.44 -27.57 -11.47
N ARG A 132 24.14 -27.74 -11.18
CA ARG A 132 23.06 -26.75 -11.33
C ARG A 132 23.47 -25.32 -10.91
N PRO A 133 23.64 -24.37 -11.85
CA PRO A 133 23.92 -22.97 -11.53
C PRO A 133 22.65 -22.13 -11.30
N VAL A 134 21.52 -22.77 -10.93
CA VAL A 134 20.34 -22.09 -10.38
C VAL A 134 19.96 -22.69 -9.01
N PRO A 135 20.76 -22.42 -7.97
CA PRO A 135 20.44 -22.82 -6.61
C PRO A 135 19.30 -21.95 -6.05
N GLY A 136 18.09 -22.52 -6.06
CA GLY A 136 16.96 -22.08 -5.25
C GLY A 136 16.15 -20.89 -5.78
N LEU A 137 14.82 -21.05 -5.76
CA LEU A 137 13.84 -19.98 -5.91
C LEU A 137 14.17 -18.75 -5.04
N ALA A 138 14.68 -18.97 -3.82
CA ALA A 138 15.10 -17.93 -2.90
C ALA A 138 16.21 -17.01 -3.44
N ASN A 139 17.16 -17.53 -4.21
CA ASN A 139 18.24 -16.73 -4.79
C ASN A 139 17.73 -15.85 -5.94
N THR A 140 16.88 -16.42 -6.82
CA THR A 140 16.22 -15.66 -7.88
C THR A 140 15.30 -14.57 -7.31
N LEU A 141 14.59 -14.86 -6.22
CA LEU A 141 13.82 -13.85 -5.47
C LEU A 141 14.72 -12.75 -4.92
N ALA A 142 15.84 -13.08 -4.27
CA ALA A 142 16.77 -12.09 -3.73
C ALA A 142 17.36 -11.15 -4.80
N ILE A 143 17.70 -11.70 -5.98
CA ILE A 143 18.15 -10.92 -7.14
C ILE A 143 17.04 -9.97 -7.62
N LEU A 144 15.79 -10.46 -7.73
CA LEU A 144 14.64 -9.66 -8.15
C LEU A 144 14.35 -8.51 -7.16
N TRP A 145 14.38 -8.79 -5.85
CA TRP A 145 14.26 -7.80 -4.78
C TRP A 145 15.35 -6.72 -4.89
N GLY A 146 16.60 -7.14 -5.15
CA GLY A 146 17.73 -6.23 -5.35
C GLY A 146 17.53 -5.30 -6.55
N ILE A 147 17.15 -5.85 -7.71
CA ILE A 147 16.88 -5.09 -8.93
C ILE A 147 15.71 -4.11 -8.74
N TYR A 148 14.60 -4.56 -8.15
CA TYR A 148 13.42 -3.73 -7.90
C TYR A 148 13.76 -2.56 -6.95
N SER A 149 14.49 -2.84 -5.87
CA SER A 149 14.94 -1.82 -4.92
C SER A 149 15.91 -0.82 -5.56
N ALA A 150 16.83 -1.29 -6.42
CA ALA A 150 17.76 -0.44 -7.15
C ALA A 150 17.04 0.51 -8.12
N PHE A 151 16.08 0.00 -8.91
CA PHE A 151 15.26 0.86 -9.78
C PHE A 151 14.41 1.86 -8.98
N THR A 152 13.88 1.46 -7.82
CA THR A 152 13.15 2.37 -6.91
C THR A 152 14.03 3.56 -6.52
N ILE A 153 15.29 3.30 -6.12
CA ILE A 153 16.26 4.34 -5.73
C ILE A 153 16.64 5.23 -6.92
N VAL A 154 16.87 4.66 -8.11
CA VAL A 154 17.19 5.43 -9.32
C VAL A 154 16.06 6.39 -9.68
N ILE A 155 14.80 5.93 -9.64
CA ILE A 155 13.62 6.77 -9.89
C ILE A 155 13.51 7.85 -8.81
N LEU A 156 13.61 7.50 -7.52
CA LEU A 156 13.55 8.44 -6.40
C LEU A 156 14.57 9.57 -6.54
N LEU A 157 15.83 9.25 -6.84
CA LEU A 157 16.88 10.24 -7.06
C LEU A 157 16.61 11.12 -8.28
N GLY A 158 16.13 10.55 -9.39
CA GLY A 158 15.73 11.30 -10.58
C GLY A 158 14.61 12.31 -10.28
N LEU A 159 13.60 11.91 -9.51
CA LEU A 159 12.49 12.79 -9.10
C LEU A 159 12.95 13.88 -8.12
N TYR A 160 13.82 13.53 -7.17
CA TYR A 160 14.37 14.50 -6.21
C TYR A 160 15.26 15.55 -6.90
N ILE A 161 16.13 15.13 -7.82
CA ILE A 161 16.96 16.05 -8.63
C ILE A 161 16.09 16.91 -9.56
N SER A 162 14.93 16.39 -9.99
CA SER A 162 13.93 17.19 -10.74
C SER A 162 13.26 18.27 -9.89
N GLY A 163 13.52 18.35 -8.57
CA GLY A 163 13.05 19.40 -7.67
C GLY A 163 11.77 19.06 -6.90
N MET A 164 11.31 17.82 -6.93
CA MET A 164 10.18 17.37 -6.11
C MET A 164 10.54 17.30 -4.62
N SER A 165 9.54 17.41 -3.74
CA SER A 165 9.77 17.18 -2.31
C SER A 165 10.23 15.73 -2.05
N LEU A 166 10.97 15.49 -0.96
CA LEU A 166 11.42 14.14 -0.60
C LEU A 166 10.23 13.18 -0.41
N PHE A 167 9.15 13.64 0.21
CA PHE A 167 7.95 12.84 0.44
C PHE A 167 7.28 12.44 -0.88
N ASP A 168 7.07 13.41 -1.77
CA ASP A 168 6.44 13.16 -3.07
C ASP A 168 7.30 12.26 -3.97
N SER A 169 8.63 12.44 -3.92
CA SER A 169 9.60 11.64 -4.67
C SER A 169 9.57 10.17 -4.22
N VAL A 170 9.49 9.92 -2.91
CA VAL A 170 9.33 8.57 -2.34
C VAL A 170 8.02 7.95 -2.82
N CYS A 171 6.89 8.62 -2.58
CA CYS A 171 5.57 8.10 -2.95
C CYS A 171 5.45 7.79 -4.45
N LYS A 172 5.90 8.71 -5.32
CA LYS A 172 5.89 8.44 -6.78
C LYS A 172 6.89 7.37 -7.20
N SER A 173 8.07 7.24 -6.57
CA SER A 173 9.01 6.17 -6.92
C SER A 173 8.45 4.77 -6.65
N PHE A 174 7.73 4.62 -5.53
CA PHE A 174 7.04 3.39 -5.13
C PHE A 174 5.91 3.03 -6.09
N THR A 175 5.06 4.01 -6.42
CA THR A 175 3.93 3.83 -7.32
C THR A 175 4.34 3.61 -8.78
N ALA A 176 5.30 4.38 -9.30
CA ALA A 176 5.70 4.32 -10.71
C ALA A 176 6.30 2.95 -11.06
N LEU A 177 7.17 2.42 -10.20
CA LEU A 177 7.76 1.09 -10.41
C LEU A 177 6.73 -0.05 -10.26
N SER A 178 5.68 0.16 -9.46
CA SER A 178 4.56 -0.77 -9.34
C SER A 178 3.48 -0.60 -10.42
N THR A 179 3.62 0.34 -11.35
CA THR A 179 2.57 0.72 -12.32
C THR A 179 1.22 1.08 -11.67
N GLY A 180 1.24 1.66 -10.46
CA GLY A 180 0.05 1.83 -9.60
C GLY A 180 -0.74 3.15 -9.77
N GLY A 181 -0.22 4.14 -10.51
CA GLY A 181 -0.90 5.40 -10.86
C GLY A 181 -1.23 6.41 -9.74
N PHE A 182 -1.10 6.04 -8.47
CA PHE A 182 -1.33 6.91 -7.30
C PHE A 182 -0.43 8.18 -7.24
N SER A 183 -0.96 9.26 -6.64
CA SER A 183 -0.21 10.49 -6.36
C SER A 183 -0.70 11.12 -5.04
N PRO A 184 0.19 11.67 -4.18
CA PRO A 184 -0.20 12.35 -2.94
C PRO A 184 -0.95 13.69 -3.10
N HIS A 185 -1.35 14.06 -4.32
CA HIS A 185 -2.01 15.33 -4.66
C HIS A 185 -3.20 15.04 -5.57
N ASP A 186 -4.33 15.70 -5.35
CA ASP A 186 -5.57 15.49 -6.10
C ASP A 186 -5.39 15.68 -7.62
N ALA A 187 -4.69 16.75 -8.02
CA ALA A 187 -4.31 17.03 -9.41
C ALA A 187 -3.18 16.11 -9.94
N SER A 188 -2.86 15.02 -9.24
CA SER A 188 -2.03 13.89 -9.67
C SER A 188 -0.68 14.26 -10.28
N ILE A 189 -0.54 14.24 -11.62
CA ILE A 189 0.68 14.65 -12.34
C ILE A 189 0.59 16.12 -12.77
N GLU A 190 -0.60 16.62 -13.05
CA GLU A 190 -0.87 18.01 -13.45
C GLU A 190 -0.43 19.01 -12.37
N TYR A 191 -0.53 18.67 -11.08
CA TYR A 191 0.07 19.44 -9.98
C TYR A 191 1.52 19.85 -10.28
N TYR A 192 2.33 18.91 -10.77
CA TYR A 192 3.75 19.12 -11.03
C TYR A 192 3.97 19.93 -12.32
N LEU A 193 3.13 19.71 -13.34
CA LEU A 193 3.14 20.54 -14.55
C LEU A 193 2.88 22.02 -14.20
N LEU A 194 1.87 22.28 -13.39
CA LEU A 194 1.48 23.61 -12.92
C LEU A 194 2.51 24.24 -11.96
N SER A 195 3.19 23.42 -11.14
CA SER A 195 4.32 23.86 -10.29
C SER A 195 5.61 24.15 -11.05
N GLY A 196 5.64 24.04 -12.38
CA GLY A 196 6.78 24.41 -13.23
C GLY A 196 7.70 23.26 -13.65
N PHE A 197 7.36 22.00 -13.32
CA PHE A 197 8.15 20.83 -13.72
C PHE A 197 7.88 20.45 -15.19
N LYS A 198 8.45 21.22 -16.11
CA LYS A 198 8.22 21.16 -17.57
C LYS A 198 8.46 19.79 -18.23
N TYR A 199 9.25 18.92 -17.61
CA TYR A 199 9.60 17.59 -18.15
C TYR A 199 8.74 16.45 -17.60
N TYR A 200 7.71 16.74 -16.79
CA TYR A 200 6.80 15.72 -16.27
C TYR A 200 5.74 15.33 -17.31
N ILE A 201 6.06 14.31 -18.12
CA ILE A 201 5.22 13.82 -19.22
C ILE A 201 5.06 12.30 -19.09
N TRP A 202 3.80 11.85 -19.01
CA TRP A 202 3.25 10.48 -19.11
C TRP A 202 4.17 9.27 -18.82
N ILE A 203 3.83 8.54 -17.76
CA ILE A 203 3.91 7.07 -17.64
C ILE A 203 2.49 6.58 -17.34
#